data_AF-A0A3D2M8M2-F1
#
_entry.id   AF-A0A3D2M8M2-F1
#
_cell.length_a   1.000
_cell.length_b   1.000
_cell.length_c   1.000
_cell.angle_alpha   90.00
_cell.angle_beta   90.00
_cell.angle_gamma   90.00
#
_symmetry.space_group_name_H-M   'P 1'
#
loop_
_entity.id
_entity.type
_entity.pdbx_description
1 polymer ?
#
loop_
_entity_poly.entity_id
_entity_poly.type
_entity_poly.pdbx_seq_one_letter_code
_entity_poly.pdbx_strand_id
1 'polypeptide(L)'
;GLDGAHFYQADLSKPLIEAQWASGGFAAVLLDPPRDGALEMVRQMATLGARRVVYVSCNPATLARDAAELIGQGYQLKRAGVLDMFPQTAHVEAMALFERPA
;
A
#
# COMPACT_ATOMS: atom_id res chain seq x y z
N GLY A 1 13.52 -24.01 1.23
CA GLY A 1 12.44 -23.43 2.05
C GLY A 1 11.81 -22.32 1.26
N LEU A 2 11.26 -21.28 1.90
CA LEU A 2 10.99 -19.99 1.24
C LEU A 2 12.24 -19.11 1.32
N ASP A 3 13.24 -19.43 0.51
CA ASP A 3 14.59 -18.87 0.66
C ASP A 3 14.71 -17.42 0.16
N GLY A 4 13.68 -16.91 -0.53
CA GLY A 4 13.55 -15.51 -0.96
C GLY A 4 12.64 -14.64 -0.09
N ALA A 5 12.21 -15.14 1.08
CA ALA A 5 11.36 -14.38 2.00
C ALA A 5 12.17 -13.86 3.19
N HIS A 6 12.12 -12.55 3.42
CA HIS A 6 12.75 -11.89 4.56
C HIS A 6 11.69 -11.15 5.38
N PHE A 7 11.76 -11.26 6.71
CA PHE A 7 10.79 -10.67 7.63
C PHE A 7 11.49 -9.70 8.57
N TYR A 8 10.88 -8.54 8.78
CA TYR A 8 11.42 -7.46 9.60
C TYR A 8 10.34 -6.93 10.53
N GLN A 9 10.73 -6.62 11.77
CA GLN A 9 9.89 -5.85 12.68
C GLN A 9 10.22 -4.36 12.52
N ALA A 10 9.23 -3.55 12.18
CA ALA A 10 9.40 -2.11 11.98
C ALA A 10 8.11 -1.35 12.32
N ASP A 11 8.27 -0.08 12.70
CA ASP A 11 7.17 0.89 12.78
C ASP A 11 7.08 1.64 11.45
N LEU A 12 6.06 1.30 10.64
CA LEU A 12 5.85 1.87 9.30
C LEU A 12 5.39 3.34 9.32
N SER A 13 5.18 3.93 10.50
CA SER A 13 4.98 5.39 10.63
C SER A 13 6.30 6.17 10.67
N LYS A 14 7.43 5.49 10.84
CA LYS A 14 8.77 6.10 10.86
C LYS A 14 9.37 6.17 9.44
N PRO A 15 10.38 7.04 9.21
CA PRO A 15 11.11 7.06 7.96
C PRO A 15 11.73 5.70 7.62
N LEU A 16 11.36 5.12 6.47
CA LEU A 16 11.94 3.85 6.01
C LEU A 16 13.32 3.99 5.37
N ILE A 17 13.76 5.21 5.07
CA ILE A 17 15.09 5.45 4.49
C ILE A 17 16.24 5.01 5.42
N GLU A 18 15.98 4.97 6.73
CA GLU A 18 16.94 4.49 7.74
C GLU A 18 16.93 2.97 7.87
N ALA A 19 15.90 2.31 7.34
CA ALA A 19 15.78 0.87 7.37
C ALA A 19 16.68 0.24 6.31
N GLN A 20 17.75 -0.43 6.73
CA GLN A 20 18.71 -1.06 5.81
C GLN A 20 18.04 -2.00 4.79
N TRP A 21 16.96 -2.67 5.19
CA TRP A 21 16.19 -3.58 4.33
C TRP A 21 15.42 -2.87 3.19
N ALA A 22 15.18 -1.56 3.30
CA ALA A 22 14.49 -0.77 2.28
C ALA A 22 15.45 -0.02 1.33
N SER A 23 16.76 -0.02 1.61
CA SER A 23 17.77 0.78 0.90
C SER A 23 17.89 0.52 -0.61
N GLY A 24 17.52 -0.69 -1.06
CA GLY A 24 17.49 -1.05 -2.49
C GLY A 24 16.20 -0.66 -3.22
N GLY A 25 15.22 -0.11 -2.51
CA GLY A 25 13.88 0.12 -3.00
C GLY A 25 13.14 -1.18 -3.34
N PHE A 26 11.94 -1.03 -3.90
CA PHE A 26 11.08 -2.14 -4.29
C PHE A 26 10.55 -1.91 -5.71
N ALA A 27 10.41 -2.97 -6.48
CA ALA A 27 9.73 -2.88 -7.78
C ALA A 27 8.21 -2.72 -7.62
N ALA A 28 7.64 -3.38 -6.60
CA ALA A 28 6.23 -3.37 -6.27
C ALA A 28 6.02 -3.44 -4.75
N VAL A 29 4.92 -2.88 -4.28
CA VAL A 29 4.50 -2.91 -2.87
C VAL A 29 3.08 -3.43 -2.77
N LEU A 30 2.82 -4.27 -1.77
CA LEU A 30 1.48 -4.68 -1.35
C LEU A 30 1.24 -4.12 0.06
N LEU A 31 0.15 -3.39 0.23
CA LEU A 31 -0.30 -2.85 1.51
C LEU A 31 -1.65 -3.48 1.88
N ASP A 32 -1.74 -3.98 3.11
CA ASP A 32 -2.97 -4.45 3.75
C ASP A 32 -3.00 -3.93 5.20
N PRO A 33 -3.37 -2.65 5.40
CA PRO A 33 -3.27 -1.98 6.68
C PRO A 33 -4.52 -2.16 7.55
N PRO A 34 -4.46 -1.79 8.84
CA PRO A 34 -5.64 -1.71 9.69
C PRO A 34 -6.66 -0.67 9.16
N ARG A 35 -7.85 -0.60 9.80
CA ARG A 35 -8.97 0.28 9.39
C ARG A 35 -8.61 1.76 9.25
N ASP A 36 -7.59 2.22 9.97
CA ASP A 36 -7.11 3.60 9.94
C ASP A 36 -6.31 3.95 8.67
N GLY A 37 -5.99 2.96 7.84
CA GLY A 37 -5.19 3.09 6.62
C GLY A 37 -3.69 3.13 6.88
N ALA A 38 -2.92 3.59 5.90
CA ALA A 38 -1.47 3.60 5.89
C ALA A 38 -0.88 4.96 5.47
N LEU A 39 -1.55 6.06 5.79
CA LEU A 39 -1.19 7.40 5.28
C LEU A 39 0.29 7.75 5.43
N GLU A 40 0.88 7.56 6.62
CA GLU A 40 2.30 7.89 6.86
C GLU A 40 3.25 7.05 6.02
N MET A 41 2.91 5.77 5.80
CA MET A 41 3.66 4.87 4.92
C MET A 41 3.51 5.30 3.46
N VAL A 42 2.28 5.63 3.05
CA VAL A 42 1.96 6.07 1.69
C VAL A 42 2.69 7.38 1.34
N ARG A 43 2.82 8.33 2.26
CA ARG A 43 3.62 9.57 2.06
C ARG A 43 5.08 9.31 1.68
N GLN A 44 5.61 8.15 2.07
CA GLN A 44 6.98 7.75 1.77
C GLN A 44 7.10 6.86 0.54
N MET A 45 5.98 6.46 -0.09
CA MET A 45 5.93 5.45 -1.15
C MET A 45 6.85 5.77 -2.34
N ALA A 46 6.85 7.03 -2.79
CA ALA A 46 7.70 7.47 -3.89
C ALA A 46 9.20 7.25 -3.62
N THR A 47 9.63 7.32 -2.35
CA THR A 47 11.04 7.15 -1.94
C THR A 47 11.50 5.68 -2.03
N LEU A 48 10.55 4.74 -1.96
CA LEU A 48 10.82 3.31 -2.13
C LEU A 48 11.06 2.90 -3.58
N GLY A 49 10.87 3.80 -4.56
CA GLY A 49 11.06 3.48 -5.98
C GLY A 49 9.98 2.55 -6.57
N ALA A 50 8.94 2.20 -5.80
CA ALA A 50 7.88 1.29 -6.22
C ALA A 50 7.14 1.81 -7.44
N ARG A 51 7.13 1.05 -8.54
CA ARG A 51 6.35 1.42 -9.74
C ARG A 51 4.93 0.90 -9.71
N ARG A 52 4.67 -0.11 -8.87
CA ARG A 52 3.35 -0.70 -8.66
C ARG A 52 3.01 -0.75 -7.18
N VAL A 53 1.80 -0.36 -6.83
CA VAL A 53 1.27 -0.48 -5.47
C VAL A 53 -0.09 -1.16 -5.55
N VAL A 54 -0.23 -2.29 -4.87
CA VAL A 54 -1.52 -2.92 -4.61
C VAL A 54 -1.92 -2.56 -3.19
N TYR A 55 -3.05 -1.89 -3.05
CA TYR A 55 -3.60 -1.47 -1.76
C TYR A 55 -4.88 -2.26 -1.49
N VAL A 56 -4.89 -3.06 -0.43
CA VAL A 56 -6.05 -3.77 0.11
C VAL A 56 -6.59 -2.96 1.30
N SER A 57 -7.91 -2.83 1.42
CA SER A 57 -8.54 -2.07 2.50
C SER A 57 -9.92 -2.58 2.85
N CYS A 58 -10.16 -2.74 4.15
CA CYS A 58 -11.48 -3.00 4.74
C CYS A 58 -12.28 -1.72 5.02
N ASN A 59 -11.72 -0.54 4.70
CA ASN A 59 -12.33 0.77 4.92
C ASN A 59 -12.21 1.65 3.66
N PRO A 60 -13.32 1.85 2.92
CA PRO A 60 -13.32 2.66 1.71
C PRO A 60 -12.90 4.14 1.93
N ALA A 61 -13.17 4.70 3.11
CA ALA A 61 -12.87 6.10 3.38
C ALA A 61 -11.37 6.36 3.53
N THR A 62 -10.66 5.50 4.25
CA THR A 62 -9.20 5.61 4.41
C THR A 62 -8.48 5.18 3.14
N LEU A 63 -9.00 4.21 2.38
CA LEU A 63 -8.53 3.92 1.04
C LEU A 63 -8.59 5.16 0.12
N ALA A 64 -9.71 5.88 0.11
CA ALA A 64 -9.86 7.07 -0.72
C ALA A 64 -8.88 8.19 -0.35
N ARG A 65 -8.67 8.42 0.96
CA ARG A 65 -7.67 9.38 1.47
C ARG A 65 -6.26 9.01 1.01
N ASP A 66 -5.88 7.75 1.19
CA ASP A 66 -4.52 7.29 0.89
C ASP A 66 -4.28 7.18 -0.62
N ALA A 67 -5.33 6.86 -1.40
CA ALA A 67 -5.31 6.93 -2.85
C ALA A 67 -5.04 8.35 -3.37
N ALA A 68 -5.64 9.38 -2.74
CA ALA A 68 -5.39 10.77 -3.11
C ALA A 68 -3.92 11.15 -2.90
N GLU A 69 -3.30 10.68 -1.81
CA GLU A 69 -1.87 10.86 -1.54
C GLU A 69 -1.00 10.17 -2.61
N LEU A 70 -1.29 8.90 -2.96
CA LEU A 70 -0.61 8.19 -4.05
C LEU A 70 -0.72 8.96 -5.38
N ILE A 71 -1.91 9.46 -5.71
CA ILE A 71 -2.13 10.25 -6.93
C ILE A 71 -1.31 11.54 -6.89
N GLY A 72 -1.23 12.21 -5.74
CA GLY A 72 -0.38 13.39 -5.53
C GLY A 72 1.10 13.11 -5.76
N GLN A 73 1.56 11.88 -5.55
CA GLN A 73 2.92 11.41 -5.82
C GLN A 73 3.15 10.94 -7.27
N GLY A 74 2.16 11.10 -8.16
CA GLY A 74 2.25 10.77 -9.58
C GLY A 74 1.83 9.33 -9.92
N TYR A 75 1.28 8.58 -8.98
CA TYR A 75 0.67 7.29 -9.30
C TYR A 75 -0.70 7.47 -9.98
N GLN A 76 -1.07 6.50 -10.80
CA GLN A 76 -2.35 6.44 -11.48
C GLN A 76 -3.13 5.21 -11.03
N LEU A 77 -4.40 5.38 -10.63
CA LEU A 77 -5.29 4.25 -10.38
C LEU A 77 -5.55 3.51 -11.69
N LYS A 78 -5.14 2.24 -11.77
CA LYS A 78 -5.29 1.41 -12.96
C LYS A 78 -6.47 0.44 -12.87
N ARG A 79 -6.70 -0.11 -11.68
CA ARG A 79 -7.78 -1.05 -11.40
C ARG A 79 -8.26 -0.86 -9.98
N ALA A 80 -9.55 -1.07 -9.76
CA ALA A 80 -10.14 -1.19 -8.44
C ALA A 80 -11.17 -2.31 -8.47
N GLY A 81 -11.34 -3.00 -7.35
CA GLY A 81 -12.33 -4.05 -7.17
C GLY A 81 -12.83 -4.06 -5.75
N VAL A 82 -14.07 -4.49 -5.59
CA VAL A 82 -14.68 -4.78 -4.29
C VAL A 82 -14.71 -6.29 -4.11
N LEU A 83 -14.41 -6.76 -2.91
CA LEU A 83 -14.46 -8.17 -2.54
C LEU A 83 -15.45 -8.34 -1.39
N ASP A 84 -16.43 -9.21 -1.58
CA ASP A 84 -17.35 -9.62 -0.51
C ASP A 84 -16.69 -10.74 0.31
N MET A 85 -15.78 -10.37 1.20
CA MET A 85 -15.12 -11.30 2.12
C MET A 85 -16.02 -11.70 3.30
N PHE A 86 -17.04 -10.89 3.60
CA PHE A 86 -17.94 -11.08 4.74
C PHE A 86 -19.40 -10.92 4.30
N PRO A 87 -19.96 -11.90 3.57
CA PRO A 87 -21.32 -11.84 3.09
C PRO A 87 -22.32 -11.61 4.22
N GLN A 88 -23.38 -10.87 3.92
CA GLN A 88 -24.44 -10.52 4.88
C GLN A 88 -23.98 -9.60 6.03
N THR A 89 -22.84 -8.93 5.87
CA THR A 89 -22.40 -7.86 6.78
C THR A 89 -22.29 -6.52 6.06
N ALA A 90 -22.11 -5.44 6.82
CA ALA A 90 -21.81 -4.13 6.25
C ALA A 90 -20.32 -3.95 5.88
N HIS A 91 -19.47 -4.96 6.10
CA HIS A 91 -18.05 -4.88 5.77
C HIS A 91 -17.86 -4.96 4.27
N VAL A 92 -16.98 -4.11 3.76
CA VAL A 92 -16.62 -4.06 2.34
C VAL A 92 -15.12 -4.06 2.26
N GLU A 93 -14.57 -5.10 1.64
CA GLU A 93 -13.16 -5.13 1.29
C GLU A 93 -12.97 -4.55 -0.11
N ALA A 94 -11.93 -3.75 -0.30
CA ALA A 94 -11.59 -3.16 -1.57
C ALA A 94 -10.11 -3.37 -1.86
N MET A 95 -9.80 -3.54 -3.14
CA MET A 95 -8.42 -3.62 -3.62
C MET A 95 -8.23 -2.65 -4.79
N ALA A 96 -7.15 -1.90 -4.77
CA ALA A 96 -6.79 -0.93 -5.79
C ALA A 96 -5.34 -1.13 -6.26
N LEU A 97 -5.15 -1.12 -7.58
CA LEU A 97 -3.84 -1.14 -8.22
C LEU A 97 -3.49 0.27 -8.70
N PHE A 98 -2.35 0.76 -8.24
CA PHE A 98 -1.75 2.01 -8.67
C PHE A 98 -0.44 1.75 -9.41
N GLU A 99 -0.22 2.47 -10.50
CA GLU A 99 1.04 2.40 -11.25
C GLU A 99 1.59 3.81 -11.51
N ARG A 100 2.90 3.98 -11.40
CA ARG A 100 3.60 5.22 -11.74
C ARG A 100 4.30 5.05 -13.10
N PRO A 101 4.11 5.98 -14.05
CA PRO A 101 4.86 5.99 -15.31
C PRO A 101 6.38 6.04 -15.07
N ALA A 102 7.15 5.52 -16.03
CA ALA A 102 8.61 5.55 -15.99
C ALA A 102 9.17 6.96 -16.14
#